data_AF-A0A0M3T2H9-F1
#
_entry.id   AF-A0A0M3T2H9-F1
#
_cell.length_a   1.000
_cell.length_b   1.000
_cell.length_c   1.000
_cell.angle_alpha   90.00
_cell.angle_beta   90.00
_cell.angle_gamma   90.00
#
_symmetry.space_group_name_H-M   'P 1'
#
loop_
_entity.id
_entity.type
_entity.pdbx_description
1 polymer ?
#
loop_
_entity_poly.entity_id
_entity_poly.type
_entity_poly.pdbx_seq_one_letter_code
_entity_poly.pdbx_strand_id
1 'polypeptide(L)'
;MNIKFGNSRMSLFNPFLIFILSLLSCLFVLVTERALGIGLNFHPDANTYLTLGKDIALADFNFRFLFGNSFYVLVSLFDSIIWQVLAFNIFLYSLTNVLLATFFDKNFSSNSFLIWFLILLVIFNPYRLHLAVHVLKDTIIIFGLIGFLTLSRVYSWIFMIISYSASIRTLIYLVSFINKKTFILAIMPVIVFIFIQKDGFLYSIINIENQVNMTFRDFDKVPNFFEYGILGALLRAIIWPFLFLTGLFIFFSPSIMYLPIAFGSFCLQFWHIICFRKLAFLFPIYLSMSVLAYMVSGFTSFIRYSLPLLTILPVMVLYKNNKQPKVYLNMDNQNDR
;
A
#
# COMPACT_ATOMS: atom_id res chain seq x y z
N MET A 1 11.60 -9.97 -21.07
CA MET A 1 12.04 -9.24 -22.29
C MET A 1 13.50 -8.85 -22.10
N ASN A 2 14.37 -9.17 -23.06
CA ASN A 2 15.81 -8.91 -22.93
C ASN A 2 16.16 -7.60 -23.63
N ILE A 3 16.75 -6.66 -22.89
CA ILE A 3 17.40 -5.49 -23.46
C ILE A 3 18.80 -5.95 -23.91
N LYS A 4 19.14 -5.70 -25.18
CA LYS A 4 20.51 -5.92 -25.67
C LYS A 4 21.35 -4.68 -25.34
N PHE A 5 22.38 -4.85 -24.52
CA PHE A 5 23.43 -3.86 -24.31
C PHE A 5 24.76 -4.47 -24.77
N GLY A 6 25.21 -4.09 -25.97
CA GLY A 6 26.34 -4.75 -26.64
C GLY A 6 26.09 -6.26 -26.85
N ASN A 7 27.06 -7.09 -26.47
CA ASN A 7 26.93 -8.57 -26.54
C ASN A 7 26.14 -9.19 -25.37
N SER A 8 25.70 -8.39 -24.39
CA SER A 8 24.98 -8.90 -23.22
C SER A 8 23.46 -8.74 -23.35
N ARG A 9 22.71 -9.77 -22.93
CA ARG A 9 21.24 -9.73 -22.82
C ARG A 9 20.89 -9.64 -21.34
N MET A 10 20.38 -8.49 -20.89
CA MET A 10 19.83 -8.35 -19.54
C MET A 10 18.30 -8.36 -19.59
N SER A 11 17.67 -9.19 -18.76
CA SER A 11 16.22 -9.11 -18.56
C SER A 11 15.86 -7.76 -17.92
N LEU A 12 14.80 -7.12 -18.40
CA LEU A 12 14.26 -5.88 -17.83
C LEU A 12 13.87 -6.04 -16.34
N PHE A 13 13.64 -7.27 -15.87
CA PHE A 13 13.38 -7.62 -14.47
C PHE A 13 14.59 -8.23 -13.74
N ASN A 14 15.80 -7.98 -14.23
CA ASN A 14 17.01 -8.41 -13.52
C ASN A 14 16.98 -7.85 -12.07
N PRO A 15 17.04 -8.70 -11.04
CA PRO A 15 16.94 -8.27 -9.64
C PRO A 15 17.95 -7.18 -9.25
N PHE A 16 19.19 -7.29 -9.72
CA PHE A 16 20.23 -6.30 -9.44
C PHE A 16 19.93 -4.96 -10.11
N LEU A 17 19.48 -4.97 -11.36
CA LEU A 17 19.06 -3.77 -12.07
C LEU A 17 17.91 -3.05 -11.34
N ILE A 18 16.86 -3.80 -10.97
CA ILE A 18 15.70 -3.25 -10.24
C ILE A 18 16.10 -2.67 -8.88
N PHE A 19 17.02 -3.33 -8.18
CA PHE A 19 17.55 -2.84 -6.91
C PHE A 19 18.28 -1.49 -7.09
N ILE A 20 19.22 -1.41 -8.03
CA ILE A 20 19.99 -0.18 -8.29
C ILE A 20 19.07 0.96 -8.78
N LEU A 21 18.14 0.67 -9.71
CA LEU A 21 17.18 1.66 -10.18
C LEU A 21 16.28 2.16 -9.04
N SER A 22 15.90 1.29 -8.09
CA SER A 22 15.12 1.69 -6.91
C SER A 22 15.91 2.63 -6.00
N LEU A 23 17.19 2.35 -5.75
CA LEU A 23 18.06 3.25 -4.99
C LEU A 23 18.19 4.62 -5.66
N LEU A 24 18.50 4.64 -6.96
CA LEU A 24 18.65 5.88 -7.72
C LEU A 24 17.36 6.69 -7.76
N SER A 25 16.21 6.03 -7.93
CA SER A 25 14.91 6.70 -7.96
C SER A 25 14.57 7.32 -6.59
N CYS A 26 14.86 6.61 -5.50
CA CYS A 26 14.72 7.16 -4.14
C CYS A 26 15.63 8.36 -3.90
N LEU A 27 16.90 8.29 -4.29
CA LEU A 27 17.82 9.42 -4.16
C LEU A 27 17.37 10.63 -4.98
N PHE A 28 16.90 10.38 -6.20
CA PHE A 28 16.34 11.43 -7.05
C PHE A 28 15.16 12.12 -6.36
N VAL A 29 14.16 11.37 -5.89
CA VAL A 29 13.00 11.98 -5.22
C VAL A 29 13.41 12.68 -3.94
N LEU A 30 14.27 12.09 -3.12
CA LEU A 30 14.80 12.72 -1.90
C LEU A 30 15.41 14.10 -2.21
N VAL A 31 16.26 14.19 -3.23
CA VAL A 31 16.89 15.46 -3.66
C VAL A 31 15.84 16.44 -4.18
N THR A 32 14.92 15.99 -5.04
CA THR A 32 13.87 16.88 -5.58
C THR A 32 12.96 17.43 -4.48
N GLU A 33 12.56 16.61 -3.51
CA GLU A 33 11.75 17.05 -2.38
C GLU A 33 12.49 18.07 -1.52
N ARG A 34 13.79 17.85 -1.26
CA ARG A 34 14.61 18.83 -0.52
C ARG A 34 14.71 20.15 -1.29
N ALA A 35 14.90 20.10 -2.60
CA ALA A 35 14.97 21.29 -3.46
C ALA A 35 13.63 22.05 -3.49
N LEU A 36 12.50 21.35 -3.37
CA LEU A 36 11.15 21.93 -3.26
C LEU A 36 10.79 22.41 -1.86
N GLY A 37 11.72 22.32 -0.89
CA GLY A 37 11.49 22.77 0.49
C GLY A 37 10.63 21.83 1.34
N ILE A 38 10.38 20.60 0.88
CA ILE A 38 9.71 19.59 1.70
C ILE A 38 10.69 19.16 2.78
N GLY A 39 10.34 19.39 4.05
CA GLY A 39 11.16 19.04 5.22
C GLY A 39 11.21 17.54 5.49
N LEU A 40 12.22 17.07 6.23
CA LEU A 40 12.36 15.64 6.59
C LEU A 40 11.24 15.20 7.54
N ASN A 41 10.74 16.16 8.31
CA ASN A 41 9.62 16.10 9.24
C ASN A 41 8.27 16.55 8.64
N PHE A 42 8.13 16.54 7.31
CA PHE A 42 6.89 16.95 6.65
C PHE A 42 5.66 16.17 7.14
N HIS A 43 5.85 14.88 7.43
CA HIS A 43 4.81 14.03 8.01
C HIS A 43 4.77 14.19 9.52
N PRO A 44 3.59 14.42 10.14
CA PRO A 44 3.47 14.57 11.58
C PRO A 44 3.97 13.33 12.34
N ASP A 45 3.72 12.14 11.78
CA ASP A 45 4.20 10.88 12.34
C ASP A 45 5.73 10.82 12.42
N ALA A 46 6.45 11.42 11.48
CA ALA A 46 7.92 11.42 11.49
C ALA A 46 8.46 12.09 12.75
N ASN A 47 7.87 13.21 13.16
CA ASN A 47 8.21 13.87 14.41
C ASN A 47 7.91 12.97 15.60
N THR A 48 6.72 12.37 15.65
CA THR A 48 6.30 11.47 16.73
C THR A 48 7.30 10.31 16.91
N TYR A 49 7.77 9.70 15.82
CA TYR A 49 8.76 8.62 15.89
C TYR A 49 10.12 9.10 16.39
N LEU A 50 10.57 10.28 15.95
CA LEU A 50 11.87 10.85 16.33
C LEU A 50 11.88 11.36 17.78
N THR A 51 10.78 11.92 18.28
CA THR A 51 10.70 12.48 19.62
C THR A 51 10.39 11.41 20.67
N LEU A 52 9.37 10.59 20.43
CA LEU A 52 8.93 9.59 21.41
C LEU A 52 9.74 8.30 21.35
N GLY A 53 10.49 8.06 20.25
CA GLY A 53 11.24 6.82 20.06
C GLY A 53 12.19 6.50 21.21
N LYS A 54 12.90 7.51 21.72
CA LYS A 54 13.87 7.34 22.82
C LYS A 54 13.18 6.99 24.15
N ASP A 55 12.15 7.74 24.52
CA ASP A 55 11.42 7.52 25.76
C ASP A 55 10.74 6.15 25.77
N ILE A 56 10.20 5.76 24.62
CA ILE A 56 9.53 4.49 24.42
C ILE A 56 10.52 3.30 24.47
N ALA A 57 11.71 3.43 23.88
CA ALA A 57 12.68 2.33 23.85
C ALA A 57 13.38 2.13 25.21
N LEU A 58 13.49 3.20 26.02
CA LEU A 58 14.08 3.16 27.36
C LEU A 58 13.11 2.65 28.44
N ALA A 59 11.79 2.73 28.21
CA ALA A 59 10.79 2.17 29.11
C ALA A 59 10.74 0.63 28.97
N ASP A 60 11.17 -0.09 30.01
CA ASP A 60 11.11 -1.55 30.22
C ASP A 60 10.78 -2.38 28.96
N PHE A 61 11.83 -2.76 28.21
CA PHE A 61 11.73 -3.53 26.98
C PHE A 61 11.00 -4.87 27.20
N ASN A 62 9.68 -4.86 27.01
CA ASN A 62 8.84 -6.05 27.07
C ASN A 62 8.55 -6.53 25.64
N PHE A 63 8.62 -7.84 25.40
CA PHE A 63 8.28 -8.44 24.11
C PHE A 63 6.88 -8.04 23.61
N ARG A 64 5.91 -7.82 24.51
CA ARG A 64 4.57 -7.32 24.15
C ARG A 64 4.62 -5.93 23.53
N PHE A 65 5.58 -5.11 23.92
CA PHE A 65 5.74 -3.74 23.44
C PHE A 65 6.20 -3.70 21.98
N LEU A 66 6.89 -4.75 21.48
CA LEU A 66 7.34 -4.82 20.09
C LEU A 66 6.18 -4.92 19.09
N PHE A 67 5.01 -5.40 19.50
CA PHE A 67 3.87 -5.55 18.60
C PHE A 67 3.09 -4.24 18.46
N GLY A 68 3.16 -3.65 17.27
CA GLY A 68 2.54 -2.36 16.94
C GLY A 68 3.47 -1.16 17.08
N ASN A 69 4.57 -1.30 17.83
CA ASN A 69 5.52 -0.22 18.12
C ASN A 69 6.96 -0.53 17.68
N SER A 70 7.22 -1.60 16.94
CA SER A 70 8.60 -1.96 16.55
C SER A 70 9.32 -0.87 15.75
N PHE A 71 8.58 0.00 15.06
CA PHE A 71 9.19 1.14 14.36
C PHE A 71 9.77 2.19 15.32
N TYR A 72 9.14 2.44 16.47
CA TYR A 72 9.71 3.35 17.49
C TYR A 72 11.03 2.79 18.02
N VAL A 73 11.05 1.49 18.32
CA VAL A 73 12.26 0.77 18.75
C VAL A 73 13.34 0.87 17.67
N LEU A 74 13.00 0.64 16.41
CA LEU A 74 13.94 0.74 15.30
C LEU A 74 14.52 2.16 15.14
N VAL A 75 13.69 3.20 15.26
CA VAL A 75 14.17 4.59 15.22
C VAL A 75 15.09 4.89 16.40
N SER A 76 14.79 4.33 17.58
CA SER A 76 15.68 4.45 18.73
C SER A 76 17.00 3.69 18.58
N LEU A 77 17.02 2.52 17.92
CA LEU A 77 18.24 1.77 17.63
C LEU A 77 19.20 2.54 16.70
N PHE A 78 18.66 3.47 15.92
CA PHE A 78 19.43 4.41 15.10
C PHE A 78 19.67 5.75 15.80
N ASP A 79 19.53 5.82 17.13
CA ASP A 79 19.70 7.03 17.94
C ASP A 79 18.84 8.23 17.48
N SER A 80 17.74 7.95 16.78
CA SER A 80 16.90 8.96 16.10
C SER A 80 17.65 9.76 15.01
N ILE A 81 18.74 9.21 14.45
CA ILE A 81 19.47 9.79 13.33
C ILE A 81 18.65 9.58 12.04
N ILE A 82 18.05 10.66 11.54
CA ILE A 82 17.12 10.64 10.39
C ILE A 82 17.72 9.90 9.19
N TRP A 83 18.97 10.21 8.82
CA TRP A 83 19.61 9.63 7.63
C TRP A 83 19.75 8.11 7.68
N GLN A 84 19.95 7.53 8.87
CA GLN A 84 20.04 6.07 9.03
C GLN A 84 18.68 5.41 8.82
N VAL A 85 17.61 6.01 9.37
CA VAL A 85 16.24 5.52 9.16
C VAL A 85 15.82 5.64 7.70
N LEU A 86 16.19 6.75 7.02
CA LEU A 86 15.94 6.91 5.60
C LEU A 86 16.68 5.88 4.75
N ALA A 87 17.98 5.67 5.03
CA ALA A 87 18.77 4.65 4.32
C ALA A 87 18.14 3.26 4.49
N PHE A 88 17.67 2.93 5.70
CA PHE A 88 16.95 1.69 5.97
C PHE A 88 15.64 1.58 5.18
N ASN A 89 14.82 2.64 5.16
CA ASN A 89 13.57 2.66 4.39
C ASN A 89 13.81 2.53 2.88
N ILE A 90 14.80 3.25 2.34
CA ILE A 90 15.20 3.16 0.92
C ILE A 90 15.67 1.75 0.57
N PHE A 91 16.44 1.12 1.45
CA PHE A 91 16.89 -0.26 1.28
C PHE A 91 15.70 -1.24 1.24
N LEU A 92 14.77 -1.15 2.20
CA LEU A 92 13.57 -2.00 2.21
C LEU A 92 12.66 -1.76 1.01
N TYR A 93 12.49 -0.52 0.58
CA TYR A 93 11.75 -0.19 -0.64
C TYR A 93 12.37 -0.89 -1.86
N SER A 94 13.70 -0.83 -1.97
CA SER A 94 14.44 -1.45 -3.08
C SER A 94 14.31 -2.98 -3.07
N LEU A 95 14.41 -3.62 -1.91
CA LEU A 95 14.14 -5.05 -1.77
C LEU A 95 12.68 -5.40 -2.13
N THR A 96 11.72 -4.58 -1.71
CA THR A 96 10.30 -4.78 -2.04
C THR A 96 10.09 -4.78 -3.56
N ASN A 97 10.72 -3.85 -4.27
CA ASN A 97 10.62 -3.77 -5.72
C ASN A 97 11.26 -4.96 -6.42
N VAL A 98 12.37 -5.49 -5.89
CA VAL A 98 12.99 -6.73 -6.38
C VAL A 98 12.06 -7.93 -6.20
N LEU A 99 11.39 -8.06 -5.05
CA LEU A 99 10.44 -9.13 -4.79
C LEU A 99 9.25 -9.07 -5.76
N LEU A 100 8.69 -7.88 -5.97
CA LEU A 100 7.62 -7.66 -6.95
C LEU A 100 8.08 -7.99 -8.38
N ALA A 101 9.22 -7.45 -8.80
CA ALA A 101 9.82 -7.69 -10.11
C ALA A 101 10.00 -9.19 -10.39
N THR A 102 10.61 -9.90 -9.43
CA THR A 102 10.84 -11.35 -9.52
C THR A 102 9.51 -12.12 -9.55
N PHE A 103 8.51 -11.66 -8.79
CA PHE A 103 7.18 -12.26 -8.80
C PHE A 103 6.51 -12.12 -10.17
N PHE A 104 6.52 -10.94 -10.79
CA PHE A 104 5.93 -10.74 -12.11
C PHE A 104 6.69 -11.50 -13.19
N ASP A 105 8.02 -11.49 -13.19
CA ASP A 105 8.83 -12.21 -14.18
C ASP A 105 8.53 -13.73 -14.15
N LYS A 106 8.30 -14.29 -12.96
CA LYS A 106 7.96 -15.72 -12.79
C LYS A 106 6.51 -16.07 -13.12
N ASN A 107 5.56 -15.22 -12.76
CA ASN A 107 4.12 -15.55 -12.80
C ASN A 107 3.36 -14.93 -13.96
N PHE A 108 4.01 -14.09 -14.76
CA PHE A 108 3.35 -13.34 -15.82
C PHE A 108 4.15 -13.42 -17.13
N SER A 109 3.59 -14.15 -18.11
CA SER A 109 4.16 -14.26 -19.45
C SER A 109 3.40 -13.36 -20.43
N SER A 110 4.01 -12.23 -20.79
CA SER A 110 3.53 -11.36 -21.86
C SER A 110 4.68 -10.94 -22.76
N ASN A 111 4.41 -10.83 -24.06
CA ASN A 111 5.39 -10.34 -25.04
C ASN A 111 5.26 -8.83 -25.30
N SER A 112 4.22 -8.17 -24.75
CA SER A 112 3.99 -6.74 -25.01
C SER A 112 4.87 -5.86 -24.12
N PHE A 113 5.67 -5.00 -24.78
CA PHE A 113 6.48 -3.98 -24.10
C PHE A 113 5.63 -3.05 -23.24
N LEU A 114 4.47 -2.61 -23.75
CA LEU A 114 3.54 -1.74 -23.03
C LEU A 114 3.12 -2.34 -21.68
N ILE A 115 2.82 -3.65 -21.66
CA ILE A 115 2.40 -4.33 -20.43
C ILE A 115 3.54 -4.36 -19.41
N TRP A 116 4.77 -4.65 -19.84
CA TRP A 116 5.93 -4.63 -18.96
C TRP A 116 6.27 -3.23 -18.44
N PHE A 117 6.12 -2.20 -19.29
CA PHE A 117 6.28 -0.81 -18.89
C PHE A 117 5.25 -0.42 -17.81
N LEU A 118 3.98 -0.79 -17.99
CA LEU A 118 2.95 -0.55 -16.97
C LEU A 118 3.23 -1.29 -15.67
N ILE A 119 3.71 -2.53 -15.72
CA ILE A 119 4.13 -3.27 -14.53
C ILE A 119 5.28 -2.54 -13.82
N LEU A 120 6.26 -2.02 -14.55
CA LEU A 120 7.32 -1.20 -13.95
C LEU A 120 6.76 0.05 -13.25
N LEU A 121 5.81 0.76 -13.87
CA LEU A 121 5.17 1.92 -13.23
C LEU A 121 4.40 1.54 -11.94
N VAL A 122 3.80 0.35 -11.91
CA VAL A 122 3.14 -0.18 -10.71
C VAL A 122 4.16 -0.55 -9.62
N ILE A 123 5.29 -1.14 -10.00
CA ILE A 123 6.39 -1.47 -9.06
C ILE A 123 7.00 -0.19 -8.50
N PHE A 124 7.36 0.75 -9.37
CA PHE A 124 7.91 2.07 -9.05
C PHE A 124 6.82 3.10 -8.78
N ASN A 125 5.76 2.70 -8.08
CA ASN A 125 4.68 3.61 -7.72
C ASN A 125 5.27 4.85 -7.02
N PRO A 126 5.07 6.06 -7.58
CA PRO A 126 5.80 7.26 -7.14
C PRO A 126 5.41 7.67 -5.72
N TYR A 127 4.20 7.34 -5.26
CA TYR A 127 3.83 7.60 -3.88
C TYR A 127 4.51 6.66 -2.88
N ARG A 128 4.70 5.37 -3.22
CA ARG A 128 5.51 4.48 -2.37
C ARG A 128 6.94 4.97 -2.25
N LEU A 129 7.47 5.52 -3.34
CA LEU A 129 8.81 6.10 -3.38
C LEU A 129 8.90 7.34 -2.47
N HIS A 130 7.93 8.25 -2.55
CA HIS A 130 7.79 9.37 -1.61
C HIS A 130 7.80 8.89 -0.14
N LEU A 131 7.01 7.87 0.22
CA LEU A 131 7.00 7.36 1.60
C LEU A 131 8.33 6.73 2.03
N ALA A 132 9.09 6.14 1.09
CA ALA A 132 10.38 5.53 1.39
C ALA A 132 11.46 6.55 1.74
N VAL A 133 11.34 7.80 1.29
CA VAL A 133 12.27 8.89 1.59
C VAL A 133 11.88 9.72 2.82
N HIS A 134 10.94 9.21 3.62
CA HIS A 134 10.54 9.78 4.91
C HIS A 134 10.67 8.77 6.06
N VAL A 135 10.70 9.28 7.29
CA VAL A 135 10.76 8.49 8.54
C VAL A 135 9.38 7.93 8.86
N LEU A 136 8.95 6.93 8.08
CA LEU A 136 7.64 6.32 8.17
C LEU A 136 7.73 4.80 8.20
N LYS A 137 6.81 4.17 8.95
CA LYS A 137 6.73 2.71 9.06
C LYS A 137 6.06 2.01 7.89
N ASP A 138 5.38 2.76 7.03
CA ASP A 138 4.59 2.24 5.90
C ASP A 138 5.43 1.32 4.99
N THR A 139 6.71 1.65 4.76
CA THR A 139 7.64 0.85 3.96
C THR A 139 7.91 -0.54 4.55
N ILE A 140 8.04 -0.66 5.87
CA ILE A 140 8.22 -1.95 6.57
C ILE A 140 6.97 -2.82 6.43
N ILE A 141 5.79 -2.20 6.61
CA ILE A 141 4.50 -2.89 6.51
C ILE A 141 4.34 -3.48 5.10
N ILE A 142 4.61 -2.66 4.06
CA ILE A 142 4.53 -3.08 2.66
C ILE A 142 5.54 -4.19 2.36
N PHE A 143 6.79 -4.03 2.79
CA PHE A 143 7.83 -5.05 2.63
C PHE A 143 7.42 -6.38 3.25
N GLY A 144 6.88 -6.37 4.47
CA GLY A 144 6.38 -7.57 5.14
C GLY A 144 5.20 -8.22 4.42
N LEU A 145 4.23 -7.46 3.93
CA LEU A 145 3.10 -8.03 3.18
C LEU A 145 3.52 -8.62 1.82
N ILE A 146 4.41 -7.94 1.09
CA ILE A 146 4.93 -8.44 -0.18
C ILE A 146 5.82 -9.67 0.05
N GLY A 147 6.68 -9.65 1.06
CA GLY A 147 7.47 -10.82 1.47
C GLY A 147 6.58 -12.01 1.82
N PHE A 148 5.51 -11.80 2.57
CA PHE A 148 4.53 -12.84 2.90
C PHE A 148 3.90 -13.47 1.65
N LEU A 149 3.56 -12.67 0.64
CA LEU A 149 2.89 -13.17 -0.56
C LEU A 149 3.82 -13.83 -1.58
N THR A 150 5.05 -13.32 -1.72
CA THR A 150 5.92 -13.67 -2.84
C THR A 150 6.98 -14.72 -2.50
N LEU A 151 7.33 -14.89 -1.22
CA LEU A 151 8.34 -15.85 -0.79
C LEU A 151 7.74 -17.23 -0.49
N SER A 152 8.61 -18.21 -0.26
CA SER A 152 8.18 -19.59 0.04
C SER A 152 7.38 -19.65 1.34
N ARG A 153 6.53 -20.69 1.45
CA ARG A 153 5.58 -20.87 2.59
C ARG A 153 6.24 -20.87 3.96
N VAL A 154 7.51 -21.28 4.05
CA VAL A 154 8.24 -21.34 5.33
C VAL A 154 8.65 -19.94 5.78
N TYR A 155 9.18 -19.12 4.87
CA TYR A 155 9.66 -17.79 5.20
C TYR A 155 8.55 -16.74 5.24
N SER A 156 7.43 -16.96 4.55
CA SER A 156 6.34 -15.97 4.47
C SER A 156 5.83 -15.50 5.84
N TRP A 157 5.70 -16.41 6.82
CA TRP A 157 5.23 -16.09 8.16
C TRP A 157 6.15 -15.13 8.93
N ILE A 158 7.46 -15.18 8.69
CA ILE A 158 8.41 -14.22 9.29
C ILE A 158 8.08 -12.81 8.80
N PHE A 159 7.81 -12.64 7.52
CA PHE A 159 7.44 -11.34 6.95
C PHE A 159 6.08 -10.83 7.44
N MET A 160 5.14 -11.74 7.71
CA MET A 160 3.88 -11.38 8.37
C MET A 160 4.13 -10.85 9.79
N ILE A 161 5.00 -11.50 10.58
CA ILE A 161 5.38 -11.06 11.92
C ILE A 161 6.07 -9.69 11.87
N ILE A 162 6.95 -9.45 10.89
CA ILE A 162 7.58 -8.14 10.68
C ILE A 162 6.54 -7.05 10.40
N SER A 163 5.58 -7.32 9.53
CA SER A 163 4.50 -6.36 9.23
C SER A 163 3.61 -6.10 10.46
N TYR A 164 3.28 -7.15 11.21
CA TYR A 164 2.47 -7.05 12.44
C TYR A 164 3.20 -6.32 13.57
N SER A 165 4.51 -6.52 13.72
CA SER A 165 5.31 -5.80 14.71
C SER A 165 5.34 -4.29 14.42
N ALA A 166 5.41 -3.90 13.15
CA ALA A 166 5.35 -2.50 12.75
C ALA A 166 3.95 -1.88 12.97
N SER A 167 2.88 -2.66 12.76
CA SER A 167 1.52 -2.20 13.01
C SER A 167 0.53 -3.33 13.27
N ILE A 168 -0.24 -3.20 14.35
CA ILE A 168 -1.38 -4.10 14.65
C ILE A 168 -2.44 -4.08 13.53
N ARG A 169 -2.52 -2.98 12.76
CA ARG A 169 -3.43 -2.86 11.61
C ARG A 169 -3.16 -3.90 10.52
N THR A 170 -2.01 -4.58 10.56
CA THR A 170 -1.72 -5.71 9.68
C THR A 170 -2.78 -6.81 9.75
N LEU A 171 -3.49 -6.95 10.87
CA LEU A 171 -4.65 -7.84 11.00
C LEU A 171 -5.80 -7.46 10.04
N ILE A 172 -5.99 -6.17 9.75
CA ILE A 172 -7.00 -5.71 8.77
C ILE A 172 -6.58 -6.11 7.35
N TYR A 173 -5.27 -6.06 7.06
CA TYR A 173 -4.75 -6.51 5.76
C TYR A 173 -4.92 -8.02 5.57
N LEU A 174 -4.87 -8.82 6.65
CA LEU A 174 -5.12 -10.26 6.57
C LEU A 174 -6.51 -10.62 6.03
N VAL A 175 -7.51 -9.76 6.24
CA VAL A 175 -8.87 -9.94 5.69
C VAL A 175 -8.82 -10.05 4.17
N SER A 176 -7.87 -9.38 3.50
CA SER A 176 -7.70 -9.46 2.06
C SER A 176 -7.38 -10.88 1.56
N PHE A 177 -6.74 -11.71 2.39
CA PHE A 177 -6.34 -13.07 2.03
C PHE A 177 -7.42 -14.13 2.28
N ILE A 178 -8.54 -13.75 2.92
CA ILE A 178 -9.60 -14.69 3.26
C ILE A 178 -10.41 -15.02 2.00
N ASN A 179 -10.57 -16.31 1.71
CA ASN A 179 -11.43 -16.77 0.61
C ASN A 179 -12.90 -16.40 0.87
N LYS A 180 -13.68 -16.16 -0.19
CA LYS A 180 -15.10 -15.77 -0.07
C LYS A 180 -15.92 -16.72 0.83
N LYS A 181 -15.66 -18.03 0.74
CA LYS A 181 -16.35 -19.05 1.57
C LYS A 181 -15.95 -18.95 3.05
N THR A 182 -14.65 -18.86 3.34
CA THR A 182 -14.13 -18.75 4.71
C THR A 182 -14.43 -17.40 5.33
N PHE A 183 -14.61 -16.37 4.52
CA PHE A 183 -14.96 -15.03 4.97
C PHE A 183 -16.37 -14.99 5.58
N ILE A 184 -17.35 -15.62 4.93
CA ILE A 184 -18.71 -15.75 5.47
C ILE A 184 -18.66 -16.52 6.80
N LEU A 185 -17.89 -17.60 6.87
CA LEU A 185 -17.68 -18.39 8.09
C LEU A 185 -17.02 -17.58 9.21
N ALA A 186 -16.09 -16.68 8.89
CA ALA A 186 -15.40 -15.83 9.88
C ALA A 186 -16.27 -14.68 10.37
N ILE A 187 -17.09 -14.08 9.50
CA ILE A 187 -17.97 -12.96 9.84
C ILE A 187 -19.22 -13.42 10.59
N MET A 188 -19.77 -14.59 10.27
CA MET A 188 -20.99 -15.10 10.90
C MET A 188 -20.92 -15.09 12.46
N PRO A 189 -19.88 -15.61 13.12
CA PRO A 189 -19.79 -15.57 14.58
C PRO A 189 -19.63 -14.14 15.12
N VAL A 190 -18.97 -13.23 14.38
CA VAL A 190 -18.86 -11.81 14.76
C VAL A 190 -20.23 -11.14 14.70
N ILE A 191 -20.99 -11.38 13.64
CA ILE A 191 -22.36 -10.88 13.48
C ILE A 191 -23.27 -11.45 14.58
N VAL A 192 -23.25 -12.77 14.79
CA VAL A 192 -24.03 -13.43 15.85
C VAL A 192 -23.66 -12.89 17.22
N PHE A 193 -22.36 -12.71 17.51
CA PHE A 193 -21.89 -12.10 18.76
C PHE A 193 -22.46 -10.69 18.94
N ILE A 194 -22.41 -9.85 17.91
CA ILE A 194 -22.99 -8.49 17.91
C ILE A 194 -24.50 -8.54 18.19
N PHE A 195 -25.24 -9.45 17.56
CA PHE A 195 -26.69 -9.59 17.75
C PHE A 195 -27.09 -10.09 19.14
N ILE A 196 -26.21 -10.81 19.84
CA ILE A 196 -26.44 -11.29 21.21
C ILE A 196 -26.20 -10.18 22.25
N GLN A 197 -25.50 -9.10 21.88
CA GLN A 197 -25.23 -8.02 22.84
C GLN A 197 -26.48 -7.21 23.16
N LYS A 198 -26.50 -6.65 24.37
CA LYS A 198 -27.59 -5.79 24.86
C LYS A 198 -27.75 -4.53 24.00
N ASP A 199 -28.98 -4.01 24.01
CA ASP A 199 -29.33 -2.73 23.39
C ASP A 199 -28.32 -1.63 23.79
N GLY A 200 -27.75 -0.97 22.78
CA GLY A 200 -26.72 0.07 22.97
C GLY A 200 -25.27 -0.36 22.70
N PHE A 201 -24.96 -1.67 22.61
CA PHE A 201 -23.59 -2.13 22.27
C PHE A 201 -23.14 -1.69 20.87
N LEU A 202 -24.03 -1.78 19.89
CA LEU A 202 -23.76 -1.26 18.54
C LEU A 202 -23.55 0.25 18.56
N TYR A 203 -24.37 0.97 19.34
CA TYR A 203 -24.25 2.43 19.47
C TYR A 203 -22.90 2.83 20.07
N SER A 204 -22.40 2.12 21.10
CA SER A 204 -21.09 2.43 21.70
C SER A 204 -19.89 2.09 20.81
N ILE A 205 -19.98 1.06 19.97
CA ILE A 205 -18.95 0.73 18.97
C ILE A 205 -18.97 1.70 17.79
N ILE A 206 -20.16 2.11 17.38
CA ILE A 206 -20.38 2.99 16.23
C ILE A 206 -20.26 4.46 16.64
N ASN A 207 -20.14 4.78 17.93
CA ASN A 207 -20.15 6.16 18.38
C ASN A 207 -18.99 6.97 17.76
N ILE A 208 -19.37 7.98 16.99
CA ILE A 208 -18.49 8.78 16.12
C ILE A 208 -17.91 10.00 16.82
N GLU A 209 -18.20 10.20 18.11
CA GLU A 209 -17.71 11.34 18.90
C GLU A 209 -16.17 11.51 18.87
N ASN A 210 -15.41 10.45 18.53
CA ASN A 210 -13.95 10.51 18.35
C ASN A 210 -13.48 10.77 16.91
N GLN A 211 -14.37 10.85 15.93
CA GLN A 211 -14.01 11.24 14.56
C GLN A 211 -13.87 12.75 14.55
N VAL A 212 -12.64 13.23 14.64
CA VAL A 212 -12.33 14.65 14.44
C VAL A 212 -12.36 14.94 12.95
N ASN A 213 -13.09 15.99 12.53
CA ASN A 213 -12.99 16.46 11.14
C ASN A 213 -11.58 17.00 10.91
N MET A 214 -10.76 16.23 10.19
CA MET A 214 -9.37 16.58 9.91
C MET A 214 -9.17 17.24 8.55
N THR A 215 -10.17 17.95 8.01
CA THR A 215 -9.96 18.89 6.88
C THR A 215 -9.17 20.12 7.35
N PHE A 216 -8.00 19.90 7.96
CA PHE A 216 -7.13 20.94 8.48
C PHE A 216 -6.29 21.58 7.37
N ARG A 217 -6.21 20.93 6.20
CA ARG A 217 -5.35 21.35 5.10
C ARG A 217 -6.20 21.53 3.85
N ASP A 218 -5.99 22.63 3.13
CA ASP A 218 -6.73 22.98 1.92
C ASP A 218 -6.70 21.91 0.83
N PHE A 219 -5.71 21.03 0.86
CA PHE A 219 -5.60 19.92 -0.07
C PHE A 219 -6.46 18.70 0.27
N ASP A 220 -6.94 18.55 1.51
CA ASP A 220 -7.77 17.41 1.94
C ASP A 220 -9.26 17.55 1.56
N LYS A 221 -9.58 18.40 0.57
CA LYS A 221 -10.94 18.64 0.04
C LYS A 221 -11.48 17.47 -0.80
N VAL A 222 -11.39 16.25 -0.29
CA VAL A 222 -12.10 15.07 -0.83
C VAL A 222 -13.38 14.91 -0.02
N PRO A 223 -14.53 14.53 -0.63
CA PRO A 223 -15.80 14.40 0.08
C PRO A 223 -15.65 13.54 1.34
N ASN A 224 -15.79 14.15 2.52
CA ASN A 224 -15.60 13.50 3.82
C ASN A 224 -16.92 13.14 4.50
N PHE A 225 -18.05 13.69 4.02
CA PHE A 225 -19.40 13.44 4.51
C PHE A 225 -19.56 13.61 6.04
N PHE A 226 -18.68 14.39 6.68
CA PHE A 226 -18.60 14.46 8.13
C PHE A 226 -19.90 14.94 8.78
N GLU A 227 -20.59 15.86 8.10
CA GLU A 227 -21.87 16.45 8.50
C GLU A 227 -22.99 15.41 8.73
N TYR A 228 -22.86 14.23 8.14
CA TYR A 228 -23.87 13.17 8.23
C TYR A 228 -23.59 12.13 9.33
N GLY A 229 -22.60 12.35 10.19
CA GLY A 229 -22.27 11.45 11.30
C GLY A 229 -22.03 10.00 10.84
N ILE A 230 -22.81 9.05 11.36
CA ILE A 230 -22.71 7.61 11.03
C ILE A 230 -22.97 7.33 9.55
N LEU A 231 -23.98 7.98 8.98
CA LEU A 231 -24.25 7.87 7.55
C LEU A 231 -23.04 8.36 6.74
N GLY A 232 -22.39 9.43 7.20
CA GLY A 232 -21.17 9.96 6.61
C GLY A 232 -20.00 8.98 6.64
N ALA A 233 -19.77 8.32 7.78
CA ALA A 233 -18.74 7.29 7.92
C ALA A 233 -19.02 6.08 7.01
N LEU A 234 -20.28 5.67 6.85
CA LEU A 234 -20.67 4.60 5.92
C LEU A 234 -20.45 5.02 4.46
N LEU A 235 -20.84 6.24 4.10
CA LEU A 235 -20.59 6.80 2.77
C LEU A 235 -19.10 6.83 2.45
N ARG A 236 -18.24 7.25 3.39
CA ARG A 236 -16.78 7.19 3.22
C ARG A 236 -16.27 5.76 3.04
N ALA A 237 -16.74 4.82 3.86
CA ALA A 237 -16.35 3.41 3.78
C ALA A 237 -16.69 2.78 2.42
N ILE A 238 -17.67 3.32 1.70
CA ILE A 238 -18.02 2.90 0.34
C ILE A 238 -17.22 3.71 -0.69
N ILE A 239 -17.27 5.04 -0.63
CA ILE A 239 -16.80 5.93 -1.71
C ILE A 239 -15.27 6.00 -1.75
N TRP A 240 -14.59 6.11 -0.61
CA TRP A 240 -13.14 6.31 -0.59
C TRP A 240 -12.34 5.14 -1.17
N PRO A 241 -12.65 3.87 -0.86
CA PRO A 241 -12.01 2.73 -1.54
C PRO A 241 -12.16 2.77 -3.06
N PHE A 242 -13.36 3.10 -3.55
CA PHE A 242 -13.60 3.24 -4.98
C PHE A 242 -12.75 4.35 -5.60
N LEU A 243 -12.76 5.54 -5.00
CA LEU A 243 -11.95 6.67 -5.47
C LEU A 243 -10.46 6.33 -5.48
N PHE A 244 -9.95 5.72 -4.41
CA PHE A 244 -8.54 5.39 -4.28
C PHE A 244 -8.09 4.31 -5.26
N LEU A 245 -8.88 3.24 -5.44
CA LEU A 245 -8.58 2.18 -6.41
C LEU A 245 -8.58 2.68 -7.86
N THR A 246 -9.41 3.66 -8.17
CA THR A 246 -9.55 4.21 -9.53
C THR A 246 -8.63 5.39 -9.81
N GLY A 247 -8.19 6.13 -8.78
CA GLY A 247 -7.46 7.39 -8.94
C GLY A 247 -8.37 8.61 -9.15
N LEU A 248 -9.70 8.44 -9.12
CA LEU A 248 -10.66 9.52 -9.43
C LEU A 248 -10.71 10.64 -8.39
N PHE A 249 -10.14 10.44 -7.19
CA PHE A 249 -10.05 11.50 -6.16
C PHE A 249 -9.31 12.75 -6.64
N ILE A 250 -8.47 12.66 -7.68
CA ILE A 250 -7.75 13.81 -8.24
C ILE A 250 -8.67 14.88 -8.82
N PHE A 251 -9.88 14.52 -9.27
CA PHE A 251 -10.85 15.50 -9.76
C PHE A 251 -11.54 16.27 -8.64
N PHE A 252 -11.44 15.78 -7.41
CA PHE A 252 -12.05 16.40 -6.24
C PHE A 252 -11.03 17.17 -5.41
N SER A 253 -9.79 16.68 -5.30
CA SER A 253 -8.76 17.38 -4.55
C SER A 253 -8.03 18.42 -5.42
N PRO A 254 -7.84 19.65 -4.92
CA PRO A 254 -7.06 20.68 -5.61
C PRO A 254 -5.54 20.43 -5.56
N SER A 255 -5.08 19.37 -4.91
CA SER A 255 -3.67 19.19 -4.58
C SER A 255 -2.90 18.38 -5.61
N ILE A 256 -1.84 18.97 -6.13
CA ILE A 256 -0.87 18.27 -6.98
C ILE A 256 -0.15 17.14 -6.24
N MET A 257 -0.11 17.17 -4.90
CA MET A 257 0.52 16.11 -4.09
C MET A 257 -0.22 14.76 -4.20
N TYR A 258 -1.47 14.78 -4.66
CA TYR A 258 -2.26 13.57 -4.91
C TYR A 258 -2.04 12.95 -6.30
N LEU A 259 -1.42 13.70 -7.22
CA LEU A 259 -1.14 13.23 -8.58
C LEU A 259 -0.29 11.95 -8.61
N PRO A 260 0.82 11.82 -7.85
CA PRO A 260 1.60 10.59 -7.83
C PRO A 260 0.78 9.36 -7.42
N ILE A 261 -0.11 9.52 -6.44
CA ILE A 261 -0.97 8.44 -5.95
C ILE A 261 -1.98 8.05 -7.02
N ALA A 262 -2.68 9.02 -7.58
CA ALA A 262 -3.69 8.80 -8.60
C ALA A 262 -3.07 8.11 -9.82
N PHE A 263 -1.88 8.58 -10.26
CA PHE A 263 -1.13 7.98 -11.35
C PHE A 263 -0.83 6.50 -11.10
N GLY A 264 -0.37 6.14 -9.90
CA GLY A 264 -0.13 4.75 -9.52
C GLY A 264 -1.40 3.88 -9.60
N SER A 265 -2.54 4.39 -9.12
CA SER A 265 -3.83 3.70 -9.23
C SER A 265 -4.29 3.56 -10.69
N PHE A 266 -4.14 4.60 -11.50
CA PHE A 266 -4.48 4.57 -12.92
C PHE A 266 -3.63 3.54 -13.68
N CYS A 267 -2.31 3.52 -13.48
CA CYS A 267 -1.42 2.55 -14.11
C CYS A 267 -1.81 1.11 -13.75
N LEU A 268 -2.16 0.87 -12.48
CA LEU A 268 -2.62 -0.43 -12.01
C LEU A 268 -3.92 -0.87 -12.71
N GLN A 269 -4.93 0.01 -12.75
CA GLN A 269 -6.19 -0.29 -13.41
C GLN A 269 -5.99 -0.49 -14.91
N PHE A 270 -5.20 0.36 -15.55
CA PHE A 270 -4.94 0.29 -16.99
C PHE A 270 -4.21 -1.00 -17.37
N TRP A 271 -3.17 -1.38 -16.63
CA TRP A 271 -2.51 -2.68 -16.76
C TRP A 271 -3.52 -3.83 -16.67
N HIS A 272 -4.35 -3.80 -15.63
CA HIS A 272 -5.31 -4.86 -15.38
C HIS A 272 -6.41 -4.96 -16.45
N ILE A 273 -6.92 -3.82 -16.94
CA ILE A 273 -7.92 -3.78 -18.01
C ILE A 273 -7.35 -4.35 -19.30
N ILE A 274 -6.12 -3.97 -19.68
CA ILE A 274 -5.47 -4.51 -20.88
C ILE A 274 -5.32 -6.04 -20.80
N CYS A 275 -4.95 -6.56 -19.63
CA CYS A 275 -4.67 -7.98 -19.46
C CYS A 275 -5.92 -8.84 -19.23
N PHE A 276 -6.93 -8.31 -18.52
CA PHE A 276 -8.07 -9.08 -18.00
C PHE A 276 -9.45 -8.54 -18.37
N ARG A 277 -9.53 -7.41 -19.11
CA ARG A 277 -10.78 -6.76 -19.56
C ARG A 277 -11.77 -6.41 -18.46
N LYS A 278 -11.28 -6.17 -17.25
CA LYS A 278 -12.09 -5.77 -16.09
C LYS A 278 -11.26 -4.89 -15.15
N LEU A 279 -11.90 -4.19 -14.23
CA LEU A 279 -11.21 -3.45 -13.17
C LEU A 279 -10.56 -4.41 -12.16
N ALA A 280 -9.46 -3.97 -11.53
CA ALA A 280 -8.73 -4.70 -10.50
C ALA A 280 -9.46 -4.64 -9.15
N PHE A 281 -10.75 -4.99 -9.13
CA PHE A 281 -11.59 -4.92 -7.94
C PHE A 281 -11.69 -6.29 -7.28
N LEU A 282 -10.88 -6.49 -6.25
CA LEU A 282 -10.99 -7.65 -5.37
C LEU A 282 -11.80 -7.28 -4.13
N PHE A 283 -12.96 -7.91 -3.97
CA PHE A 283 -13.85 -7.66 -2.83
C PHE A 283 -13.14 -7.72 -1.46
N PRO A 284 -12.25 -8.69 -1.15
CA PRO A 284 -11.53 -8.70 0.11
C PRO A 284 -10.65 -7.46 0.34
N ILE A 285 -9.97 -6.97 -0.70
CA ILE A 285 -9.17 -5.74 -0.64
C ILE A 285 -10.07 -4.52 -0.44
N TYR A 286 -11.16 -4.45 -1.21
CA TYR A 286 -12.12 -3.36 -1.09
C TYR A 286 -12.66 -3.27 0.34
N LEU A 287 -13.02 -4.42 0.93
CA LEU A 287 -13.51 -4.48 2.29
C LEU A 287 -12.46 -4.04 3.32
N SER A 288 -11.21 -4.51 3.20
CA SER A 288 -10.13 -4.05 4.07
C SER A 288 -9.95 -2.53 3.98
N MET A 289 -10.04 -1.95 2.78
CA MET A 289 -10.05 -0.49 2.59
C MET A 289 -11.28 0.15 3.22
N SER A 290 -12.48 -0.42 3.10
CA SER A 290 -13.69 0.09 3.74
C SER A 290 -13.56 0.18 5.26
N VAL A 291 -12.99 -0.85 5.90
CA VAL A 291 -12.72 -0.84 7.35
C VAL A 291 -11.75 0.28 7.72
N LEU A 292 -10.69 0.47 6.94
CA LEU A 292 -9.73 1.56 7.17
C LEU A 292 -10.36 2.94 6.98
N ALA A 293 -11.17 3.11 5.93
CA ALA A 293 -11.89 4.35 5.66
C ALA A 293 -12.86 4.71 6.79
N TYR A 294 -13.48 3.71 7.43
CA TYR A 294 -14.31 3.91 8.60
C TYR A 294 -13.50 4.34 9.85
N MET A 295 -12.31 3.74 10.03
CA MET A 295 -11.48 3.98 11.23
C MET A 295 -10.69 5.30 11.20
N VAL A 296 -10.46 5.87 10.02
CA VAL A 296 -9.61 7.05 9.87
C VAL A 296 -10.41 8.34 9.75
N SER A 297 -9.80 9.42 10.22
CA SER A 297 -10.40 10.75 10.27
C SER A 297 -10.29 11.55 8.97
N GLY A 298 -9.32 11.24 8.09
CA GLY A 298 -9.03 12.02 6.89
C GLY A 298 -8.56 11.17 5.70
N PHE A 299 -8.73 11.71 4.49
CA PHE A 299 -8.42 11.01 3.25
C PHE A 299 -6.92 10.76 3.06
N THR A 300 -6.05 11.70 3.45
CA THR A 300 -4.58 11.47 3.45
C THR A 300 -4.21 10.25 4.30
N SER A 301 -4.74 10.15 5.52
CA SER A 301 -4.51 9.00 6.42
C SER A 301 -5.06 7.70 5.85
N PHE A 302 -6.24 7.76 5.24
CA PHE A 302 -6.84 6.64 4.52
C PHE A 302 -5.94 6.12 3.40
N ILE A 303 -5.42 7.00 2.55
CA ILE A 303 -4.52 6.63 1.44
C ILE A 303 -3.28 5.93 2.00
N ARG A 304 -2.63 6.49 3.02
CA ARG A 304 -1.42 5.91 3.62
C ARG A 304 -1.67 4.50 4.13
N TYR A 305 -2.75 4.30 4.89
CA TYR A 305 -3.06 2.99 5.46
C TYR A 305 -3.60 2.00 4.42
N SER A 306 -4.15 2.48 3.31
CA SER A 306 -4.65 1.63 2.22
C SER A 306 -3.59 1.34 1.15
N LEU A 307 -2.47 2.06 1.13
CA LEU A 307 -1.38 1.85 0.18
C LEU A 307 -0.81 0.42 0.22
N PRO A 308 -0.62 -0.25 1.37
CA PRO A 308 -0.21 -1.64 1.38
C PRO A 308 -1.18 -2.55 0.63
N LEU A 309 -2.50 -2.31 0.76
CA LEU A 309 -3.53 -3.05 0.03
C LEU A 309 -3.47 -2.80 -1.48
N LEU A 310 -3.22 -1.55 -1.90
CA LEU A 310 -3.03 -1.21 -3.31
C LEU A 310 -1.76 -1.88 -3.89
N THR A 311 -0.71 -2.00 -3.08
CA THR A 311 0.57 -2.59 -3.48
C THR A 311 0.48 -4.11 -3.66
N ILE A 312 -0.27 -4.80 -2.79
CA ILE A 312 -0.48 -6.26 -2.90
C ILE A 312 -1.54 -6.62 -3.96
N LEU A 313 -2.43 -5.70 -4.34
CA LEU A 313 -3.52 -5.93 -5.28
C LEU A 313 -3.08 -6.62 -6.58
N PRO A 314 -2.05 -6.17 -7.32
CA PRO A 314 -1.66 -6.84 -8.56
C PRO A 314 -1.15 -8.26 -8.32
N VAL A 315 -0.46 -8.52 -7.21
CA VAL A 315 0.01 -9.86 -6.81
C VAL A 315 -1.19 -10.78 -6.56
N MET A 316 -2.16 -10.29 -5.77
CA MET A 316 -3.37 -11.03 -5.42
C MET A 316 -4.25 -11.35 -6.62
N VAL A 317 -4.38 -10.42 -7.56
CA VAL A 317 -5.13 -10.63 -8.79
C VAL A 317 -4.54 -11.78 -9.59
N LEU A 318 -3.21 -11.83 -9.73
CA LEU A 318 -2.53 -12.88 -10.49
C LEU A 318 -2.72 -14.26 -9.85
N TYR A 319 -2.63 -14.36 -8.52
CA TYR A 319 -2.94 -15.60 -7.80
C TYR A 319 -4.38 -16.09 -8.01
N LYS A 320 -5.35 -15.18 -8.10
CA LYS A 320 -6.76 -15.54 -8.24
C LYS A 320 -7.13 -15.87 -9.69
N ASN A 321 -6.53 -15.18 -10.64
CA ASN A 321 -6.78 -15.37 -12.07
C ASN A 321 -5.81 -16.42 -12.66
N ASN A 322 -5.61 -17.60 -12.03
CA ASN A 322 -4.71 -18.70 -12.46
C ASN A 322 -4.83 -19.19 -13.95
N LYS A 323 -5.61 -18.52 -14.79
CA LYS A 323 -5.58 -18.63 -16.25
C LYS A 323 -4.56 -17.63 -16.81
N GLN A 324 -3.58 -18.12 -17.56
CA GLN A 324 -2.64 -17.25 -18.29
C GLN A 324 -3.41 -16.13 -19.03
N PRO A 325 -2.98 -14.86 -18.91
CA PRO A 325 -3.64 -13.75 -19.56
C PRO A 325 -3.54 -13.94 -21.08
N LYS A 326 -4.67 -14.00 -21.78
CA LYS A 326 -4.68 -13.86 -23.23
C LYS A 326 -4.40 -12.40 -23.54
N VAL A 327 -3.18 -12.08 -23.97
CA VAL A 327 -2.84 -10.73 -24.42
C VAL A 327 -3.55 -10.48 -25.74
N TYR A 328 -4.58 -9.63 -25.74
CA TYR A 328 -5.42 -9.35 -26.91
C TYR A 328 -4.88 -8.23 -27.81
N LEU A 329 -3.58 -7.92 -27.75
CA LEU A 329 -2.97 -6.83 -28.53
C LEU A 329 -2.68 -7.19 -30.00
N ASN A 330 -3.18 -8.33 -30.50
CA ASN A 330 -3.25 -8.62 -31.93
C ASN A 330 -4.68 -8.38 -32.42
N MET A 331 -5.08 -7.12 -32.50
CA MET A 331 -6.08 -6.68 -33.47
C MET A 331 -5.32 -5.76 -34.42
N ASP A 332 -5.42 -6.03 -35.72
CA ASP A 332 -4.83 -5.28 -36.85
C ASP A 332 -3.41 -5.69 -37.25
N ASN A 333 -3.30 -6.85 -37.92
CA ASN A 333 -2.38 -7.09 -39.06
C ASN A 333 -2.63 -8.45 -39.74
N GLN A 334 -3.91 -8.82 -39.90
CA GLN A 334 -4.31 -9.97 -40.75
C GLN A 334 -5.30 -9.59 -41.87
N ASN A 335 -5.41 -8.30 -42.17
CA ASN A 335 -6.07 -7.82 -43.38
C ASN A 335 -5.12 -6.91 -44.15
N ASP A 336 -4.04 -7.48 -44.66
CA ASP A 336 -3.53 -7.08 -45.98
C ASP A 336 -2.99 -8.33 -46.66
N ARG A 337 -3.67 -8.65 -47.77
CA ARG A 337 -3.36 -9.70 -48.73
C ARG A 337 -2.22 -9.27 -49.64
#